data_AF-A0A925XL52-F1
#
_entry.id   AF-A0A925XL52-F1
#
_cell.length_a   1.000
_cell.length_b   1.000
_cell.length_c   1.000
_cell.angle_alpha   90.00
_cell.angle_beta   90.00
_cell.angle_gamma   90.00
#
_symmetry.space_group_name_H-M   'P 1'
#
loop_
_entity.id
_entity.type
_entity.pdbx_description
1 polymer ?
#
loop_
_entity_poly.entity_id
_entity_poly.type
_entity_poly.pdbx_seq_one_letter_code
_entity_poly.pdbx_strand_id
1 'polypeptide(L)'
;MSTHERWQRANDEFLAMRLAWLRSRFEELIEARSRSNEATNNPASPVDSQRTVESSDARHDAELLPALQILGNRLGLSAFEQDVLLLCTAMELDPRLPNLCALAQNEASRPYPTFALALTLFDDPAWDAISPERPLRRLRLVEVNQPGATPLTAAALRADEKIVNYIKGL
;
A
#
# COMPACT_ATOMS: atom_id res chain seq x y z
N MET A 1 -2.86 -32.35 5.60
CA MET A 1 -2.87 -30.87 5.60
C MET A 1 -4.30 -30.40 5.78
N SER A 2 -4.61 -29.75 6.90
CA SER A 2 -5.96 -29.25 7.21
C SER A 2 -6.35 -28.10 6.26
N THR A 3 -7.65 -27.82 6.12
CA THR A 3 -8.11 -26.67 5.31
C THR A 3 -7.53 -25.36 5.82
N HIS A 4 -7.39 -25.21 7.15
CA HIS A 4 -6.75 -24.06 7.77
C HIS A 4 -5.26 -23.94 7.38
N GLU A 5 -4.50 -25.03 7.39
CA GLU A 5 -3.09 -25.02 6.95
C GLU A 5 -2.93 -24.66 5.47
N ARG A 6 -3.86 -25.13 4.61
CA ARG A 6 -3.87 -24.74 3.19
C ARG A 6 -4.12 -23.25 3.03
N TRP A 7 -5.10 -22.71 3.75
CA TRP A 7 -5.43 -21.29 3.72
C TRP A 7 -4.29 -20.43 4.26
N GLN A 8 -3.69 -20.81 5.40
CA GLN A 8 -2.58 -20.07 5.99
C GLN A 8 -1.39 -19.99 5.02
N ARG A 9 -1.05 -21.09 4.34
CA ARG A 9 0.02 -21.09 3.33
C ARG A 9 -0.30 -20.15 2.16
N ALA A 10 -1.51 -20.22 1.62
CA ALA A 10 -1.93 -19.33 0.53
C ALA A 10 -1.92 -17.86 0.95
N ASN A 11 -2.34 -17.57 2.19
CA ASN A 11 -2.29 -16.21 2.75
C ASN A 11 -0.84 -15.71 2.89
N ASP A 12 0.06 -16.54 3.40
CA ASP A 12 1.48 -16.20 3.54
C ASP A 12 2.18 -16.00 2.20
N GLU A 13 1.90 -16.86 1.21
CA GLU A 13 2.42 -16.73 -0.17
C GLU A 13 1.93 -15.44 -0.82
N PHE A 14 0.64 -15.13 -0.67
CA PHE A 14 0.08 -13.87 -1.15
C PHE A 14 0.73 -12.66 -0.49
N LEU A 15 0.86 -12.64 0.83
CA LEU A 15 1.51 -11.54 1.54
C LEU A 15 2.96 -11.36 1.12
N ALA A 16 3.73 -12.45 0.99
CA ALA A 16 5.10 -12.39 0.52
C ALA A 16 5.20 -11.77 -0.88
N MET A 17 4.32 -12.20 -1.80
CA MET A 17 4.22 -11.62 -3.15
C MET A 17 3.86 -10.13 -3.11
N ARG A 18 2.86 -9.73 -2.32
CA ARG A 18 2.41 -8.33 -2.21
C ARG A 18 3.47 -7.44 -1.56
N LEU A 19 4.22 -7.93 -0.57
CA LEU A 19 5.35 -7.21 0.03
C LEU A 19 6.53 -7.07 -0.94
N ALA A 20 6.79 -8.07 -1.78
CA ALA A 20 7.79 -7.96 -2.85
C ALA A 20 7.38 -6.92 -3.89
N TRP A 21 6.13 -6.94 -4.34
CA TRP A 21 5.59 -5.93 -5.25
C TRP A 21 5.68 -4.52 -4.65
N LEU A 22 5.30 -4.34 -3.38
CA LEU A 22 5.36 -3.04 -2.71
C LEU A 22 6.79 -2.49 -2.66
N ARG A 23 7.79 -3.34 -2.38
CA ARG A 23 9.21 -2.94 -2.41
C ARG A 23 9.65 -2.48 -3.81
N SER A 24 9.27 -3.19 -4.87
CA SER A 24 9.55 -2.79 -6.25
C SER A 24 8.96 -1.41 -6.58
N ARG A 25 7.75 -1.11 -6.08
CA ARG A 25 7.13 0.22 -6.26
C ARG A 25 7.92 1.33 -5.57
N PHE A 26 8.46 1.05 -4.38
CA PHE A 26 9.35 1.98 -3.70
C PHE A 26 10.64 2.21 -4.48
N GLU A 27 11.27 1.15 -4.97
CA GLU A 27 12.49 1.20 -5.77
C GLU A 27 12.28 2.03 -7.05
N GLU A 28 11.22 1.75 -7.81
CA GLU A 28 10.85 2.52 -9.01
C GLU A 28 10.66 4.02 -8.72
N LEU A 29 9.97 4.35 -7.61
CA LEU A 29 9.75 5.74 -7.21
C LEU A 29 11.05 6.44 -6.81
N ILE A 30 11.92 5.76 -6.07
CA ILE A 30 13.22 6.28 -5.65
C ILE A 30 14.10 6.53 -6.89
N GLU A 31 14.16 5.59 -7.83
CA GLU A 31 14.90 5.72 -9.08
C GLU A 31 14.37 6.85 -9.97
N ALA A 32 13.04 6.99 -10.08
CA ALA A 32 12.41 8.09 -10.82
C ALA A 32 12.79 9.46 -10.22
N ARG A 33 12.84 9.58 -8.89
CA ARG A 33 13.29 10.81 -8.22
C ARG A 33 14.77 11.10 -8.42
N SER A 34 15.63 10.10 -8.33
CA SER A 34 17.08 10.26 -8.59
C SER A 34 17.33 10.79 -10.00
N ARG A 35 16.65 10.24 -11.01
CA ARG A 35 16.70 10.74 -12.40
C ARG A 35 16.20 12.18 -12.53
N SER A 36 15.13 12.55 -11.81
CA SER A 36 14.61 13.93 -11.83
C SER A 36 15.57 14.94 -11.17
N ASN A 37 16.29 14.54 -10.11
CA ASN A 37 17.29 15.38 -9.47
C ASN A 37 18.52 15.59 -10.38
N GLU A 38 18.95 14.56 -11.10
CA GLU A 38 20.03 14.64 -12.10
C GLU A 38 19.64 15.44 -13.36
N ALA A 39 18.37 15.40 -13.76
CA ALA A 39 17.84 16.12 -14.92
C ALA A 39 17.67 17.65 -14.70
N THR A 40 17.98 18.19 -13.52
CA THR A 40 18.04 19.65 -13.27
C THR A 40 19.17 20.34 -14.06
N ASN A 41 19.93 19.61 -14.88
CA ASN A 41 20.97 20.13 -15.78
C ASN A 41 20.70 20.00 -17.29
N ASN A 42 19.49 19.62 -17.76
CA ASN A 42 19.11 19.82 -19.17
C ASN A 42 17.60 19.56 -19.41
N PRO A 43 16.84 20.41 -20.12
CA PRO A 43 15.43 20.15 -20.38
C PRO A 43 15.24 19.47 -21.74
N ALA A 44 14.54 18.33 -21.75
CA ALA A 44 13.74 17.92 -22.89
C ALA A 44 12.54 17.09 -22.41
N SER A 45 11.35 17.56 -22.77
CA SER A 45 10.03 16.93 -22.54
C SER A 45 9.55 16.17 -23.82
N PRO A 46 8.29 15.71 -23.91
CA PRO A 46 7.75 14.45 -23.38
C PRO A 46 7.09 13.59 -24.51
N VAL A 47 6.34 12.52 -24.16
CA VAL A 47 5.02 12.09 -24.72
C VAL A 47 4.83 10.55 -24.71
N ASP A 48 3.99 10.10 -23.75
CA ASP A 48 2.69 9.38 -23.86
C ASP A 48 2.51 7.91 -24.35
N SER A 49 1.65 7.20 -23.58
CA SER A 49 0.68 6.12 -23.90
C SER A 49 1.17 4.73 -24.40
N GLN A 50 0.60 3.55 -24.08
CA GLN A 50 -0.66 3.12 -23.43
C GLN A 50 -0.65 1.61 -23.08
N ARG A 51 -1.46 1.27 -22.05
CA ARG A 51 -2.16 0.00 -21.67
C ARG A 51 -1.86 -1.34 -22.38
N THR A 52 -1.92 -2.41 -21.58
CA THR A 52 -2.86 -3.52 -21.84
C THR A 52 -3.38 -4.13 -20.54
N VAL A 53 -4.70 -4.31 -20.46
CA VAL A 53 -5.43 -5.00 -19.40
C VAL A 53 -5.61 -6.44 -19.86
N GLU A 54 -5.19 -7.42 -19.06
CA GLU A 54 -5.60 -8.80 -19.24
C GLU A 54 -6.14 -9.34 -17.92
N SER A 55 -7.45 -9.58 -17.91
CA SER A 55 -8.15 -10.38 -16.93
C SER A 55 -8.20 -11.81 -17.45
N SER A 56 -7.75 -12.78 -16.65
CA SER A 56 -8.08 -14.18 -16.88
C SER A 56 -8.31 -14.92 -15.56
N ASP A 57 -9.49 -15.55 -15.50
CA ASP A 57 -9.87 -16.76 -14.78
C ASP A 57 -9.68 -16.86 -13.25
N ALA A 58 -10.63 -16.31 -12.47
CA ALA A 58 -10.73 -16.51 -11.02
C ALA A 58 -11.93 -17.39 -10.58
N ARG A 59 -12.51 -18.20 -11.48
CA ARG A 59 -13.68 -19.03 -11.12
C ARG A 59 -13.34 -20.31 -10.36
N HIS A 60 -12.06 -20.63 -10.13
CA HIS A 60 -11.63 -21.83 -9.40
C HIS A 60 -10.82 -21.57 -8.11
N ASP A 61 -10.56 -20.30 -7.73
CA ASP A 61 -9.73 -19.94 -6.55
C ASP A 61 -10.52 -19.40 -5.33
N ALA A 62 -11.85 -19.41 -5.39
CA ALA A 62 -12.70 -18.87 -4.33
C ALA A 62 -12.49 -19.57 -2.96
N GLU A 63 -11.84 -20.73 -2.93
CA GLU A 63 -11.67 -21.54 -1.73
C GLU A 63 -10.52 -21.06 -0.81
N LEU A 64 -9.61 -20.18 -1.27
CA LEU A 64 -8.44 -19.75 -0.49
C LEU A 64 -8.13 -18.25 -0.62
N LEU A 65 -9.15 -17.39 -0.65
CA LEU A 65 -8.93 -15.93 -0.66
C LEU A 65 -8.05 -15.50 0.55
N PRO A 66 -6.93 -14.79 0.30
CA PRO A 66 -6.11 -14.21 1.35
C PRO A 66 -6.88 -13.21 2.22
N ALA A 67 -6.47 -13.06 3.48
CA ALA A 67 -7.17 -12.27 4.49
C ALA A 67 -7.39 -10.81 4.07
N LEU A 68 -6.40 -10.17 3.43
CA LEU A 68 -6.54 -8.80 2.92
C LEU A 68 -7.66 -8.68 1.87
N GLN A 69 -7.78 -9.67 0.97
CA GLN A 69 -8.84 -9.68 -0.05
C GLN A 69 -10.20 -9.98 0.58
N ILE A 70 -10.28 -10.88 1.57
CA ILE A 70 -11.51 -11.13 2.33
C ILE A 70 -11.96 -9.82 3.01
N LEU A 71 -11.03 -9.12 3.66
CA LEU A 71 -11.30 -7.84 4.32
C LEU A 71 -11.79 -6.79 3.32
N GLY A 72 -11.10 -6.68 2.19
CA GLY A 72 -11.48 -5.77 1.10
C GLY A 72 -12.90 -6.00 0.60
N ASN A 73 -13.23 -7.26 0.31
CA ASN A 73 -14.56 -7.65 -0.18
C ASN A 73 -15.66 -7.42 0.86
N ARG A 74 -15.39 -7.70 2.14
CA ARG A 74 -16.39 -7.55 3.22
C ARG A 74 -16.64 -6.10 3.62
N LEU A 75 -15.60 -5.27 3.58
CA LEU A 75 -15.68 -3.87 4.01
C LEU A 75 -15.91 -2.89 2.85
N GLY A 76 -15.90 -3.38 1.61
CA GLY A 76 -16.08 -2.56 0.41
C GLY A 76 -14.89 -1.64 0.16
N LEU A 77 -13.66 -2.13 0.39
CA LEU A 77 -12.44 -1.38 0.13
C LEU A 77 -12.18 -1.32 -1.38
N SER A 78 -11.93 -0.12 -1.91
CA SER A 78 -11.40 0.01 -3.27
C SER A 78 -10.00 -0.61 -3.39
N ALA A 79 -9.51 -0.81 -4.60
CA ALA A 79 -8.15 -1.29 -4.83
C ALA A 79 -7.11 -0.38 -4.15
N PHE A 80 -7.24 0.94 -4.32
CA PHE A 80 -6.39 1.92 -3.66
C PHE A 80 -6.47 1.84 -2.13
N GLU A 81 -7.66 1.63 -1.55
CA GLU A 81 -7.79 1.48 -0.09
C GLU A 81 -7.11 0.20 0.43
N GLN A 82 -7.20 -0.90 -0.31
CA GLN A 82 -6.50 -2.14 0.03
C GLN A 82 -4.98 -1.95 -0.05
N ASP A 83 -4.48 -1.18 -1.02
CA ASP A 83 -3.06 -0.88 -1.18
C ASP A 83 -2.54 0.05 -0.07
N VAL A 84 -3.32 1.05 0.35
CA VAL A 84 -3.00 1.88 1.53
C VAL A 84 -2.95 1.01 2.79
N LEU A 85 -3.91 0.10 2.98
CA LEU A 85 -3.93 -0.79 4.14
C LEU A 85 -2.76 -1.77 4.13
N LEU A 86 -2.41 -2.32 2.95
CA LEU A 86 -1.23 -3.15 2.75
C LEU A 86 0.05 -2.38 3.10
N LEU A 87 0.19 -1.14 2.62
CA LEU A 87 1.34 -0.29 2.92
C LEU A 87 1.49 -0.07 4.44
N CYS A 88 0.39 0.24 5.13
CA CYS A 88 0.41 0.43 6.58
C CYS A 88 0.70 -0.87 7.33
N THR A 89 0.18 -2.00 6.85
CA THR A 89 0.44 -3.33 7.44
C THR A 89 1.89 -3.77 7.21
N ALA A 90 2.46 -3.46 6.04
CA ALA A 90 3.84 -3.78 5.68
C ALA A 90 4.86 -3.13 6.63
N MET A 91 4.52 -1.99 7.24
CA MET A 91 5.37 -1.34 8.26
C MET A 91 5.62 -2.22 9.49
N GLU A 92 4.67 -3.11 9.82
CA GLU A 92 4.76 -4.01 10.96
C GLU A 92 5.35 -5.38 10.55
N LEU A 93 5.34 -5.71 9.25
CA LEU A 93 5.72 -7.04 8.73
C LEU A 93 7.09 -7.08 8.04
N ASP A 94 7.56 -5.97 7.46
CA ASP A 94 8.84 -5.89 6.76
C ASP A 94 9.71 -4.74 7.32
N PRO A 95 10.82 -5.06 8.02
CA PRO A 95 11.65 -4.06 8.69
C PRO A 95 12.40 -3.12 7.72
N ARG A 96 12.36 -3.37 6.41
CA ARG A 96 12.98 -2.51 5.39
C ARG A 96 12.12 -1.29 5.05
N LEU A 97 10.81 -1.39 5.25
CA LEU A 97 9.83 -0.40 4.78
C LEU A 97 9.99 0.99 5.43
N PRO A 98 10.34 1.14 6.72
CA PRO A 98 10.62 2.46 7.29
C PRO A 98 11.69 3.24 6.52
N ASN A 99 12.79 2.57 6.14
CA ASN A 99 13.86 3.20 5.37
C ASN A 99 13.39 3.55 3.95
N LEU A 100 12.63 2.67 3.30
CA LEU A 100 12.07 2.95 1.98
C LEU A 100 11.08 4.14 2.00
N CYS A 101 10.27 4.26 3.06
CA CYS A 101 9.39 5.42 3.24
C CYS A 101 10.17 6.73 3.36
N ALA A 102 11.26 6.74 4.14
CA ALA A 102 12.11 7.91 4.31
C ALA A 102 12.79 8.31 2.98
N LEU A 103 13.34 7.33 2.26
CA LEU A 103 13.99 7.55 0.96
C LEU A 103 13.00 8.06 -0.10
N ALA A 104 11.82 7.43 -0.23
CA ALA A 104 10.82 7.81 -1.22
C ALA A 104 10.18 9.18 -0.95
N GLN A 105 10.14 9.61 0.31
CA GLN A 105 9.69 10.94 0.71
C GLN A 105 10.82 11.99 0.70
N ASN A 106 12.07 11.58 0.43
CA ASN A 106 13.28 12.41 0.53
C ASN A 106 13.40 13.14 1.87
N GLU A 107 13.00 12.45 2.96
CA GLU A 107 12.92 13.05 4.28
C GLU A 107 13.17 12.00 5.37
N ALA A 108 14.38 12.00 5.94
CA ALA A 108 14.80 11.00 6.93
C ALA A 108 13.94 10.98 8.21
N SER A 109 13.33 12.11 8.56
CA SER A 109 12.39 12.25 9.68
C SER A 109 11.01 11.63 9.43
N ARG A 110 10.75 11.09 8.24
CA ARG A 110 9.46 10.49 7.87
C ARG A 110 9.59 9.02 7.46
N PRO A 111 10.04 8.13 8.36
CA PRO A 111 10.14 6.70 8.09
C PRO A 111 8.78 5.99 8.22
N TYR A 112 7.71 6.62 7.74
CA TYR A 112 6.33 6.17 7.92
C TYR A 112 5.47 6.46 6.68
N PRO A 113 4.41 5.69 6.45
CA PRO A 113 3.50 5.92 5.35
C PRO A 113 2.64 7.15 5.59
N THR A 114 2.28 7.83 4.50
CA THR A 114 1.40 9.00 4.48
C THR A 114 0.44 8.87 3.29
N PHE A 115 -0.70 9.55 3.30
CA PHE A 115 -1.59 9.53 2.13
C PHE A 115 -0.89 10.15 0.91
N ALA A 116 -0.08 11.20 1.09
CA ALA A 116 0.71 11.78 0.01
C ALA A 116 1.66 10.76 -0.62
N LEU A 117 2.33 9.94 0.20
CA LEU A 117 3.19 8.86 -0.29
C LEU A 117 2.36 7.81 -1.05
N ALA A 118 1.23 7.35 -0.50
CA ALA A 118 0.39 6.35 -1.16
C ALA A 118 -0.15 6.82 -2.52
N LEU A 119 -0.59 8.08 -2.61
CA LEU A 119 -1.05 8.71 -3.85
C LEU A 119 0.06 8.80 -4.92
N THR A 120 1.32 8.80 -4.50
CA THR A 120 2.48 8.83 -5.42
C THR A 120 2.95 7.42 -5.78
N LEU A 121 2.81 6.47 -4.86
CA LEU A 121 3.35 5.11 -4.97
C LEU A 121 2.50 4.20 -5.86
N PHE A 122 1.19 4.39 -5.89
CA PHE A 122 0.23 3.52 -6.58
C PHE A 122 -0.30 4.12 -7.89
N ASP A 123 -0.59 3.27 -8.87
CA ASP A 123 -0.93 3.69 -10.25
C ASP A 123 -2.35 4.27 -10.41
N ASP A 124 -3.27 3.95 -9.48
CA ASP A 124 -4.66 4.44 -9.48
C ASP A 124 -4.98 5.21 -8.18
N PRO A 125 -4.44 6.43 -8.01
CA PRO A 125 -4.62 7.20 -6.78
C PRO A 125 -6.06 7.70 -6.62
N ALA A 126 -6.65 7.42 -5.46
CA ALA A 126 -8.04 7.78 -5.18
C ALA A 126 -8.13 8.79 -4.01
N TRP A 127 -8.36 10.07 -4.33
CA TRP A 127 -8.46 11.14 -3.33
C TRP A 127 -9.66 11.00 -2.39
N ASP A 128 -10.74 10.39 -2.87
CA ASP A 128 -11.92 10.13 -2.06
C ASP A 128 -11.59 9.21 -0.87
N ALA A 129 -10.67 8.24 -1.01
CA ALA A 129 -10.24 7.31 0.03
C ALA A 129 -9.70 8.00 1.30
N ILE A 130 -9.29 9.27 1.19
CA ILE A 130 -8.81 10.10 2.31
C ILE A 130 -9.98 10.63 3.14
N SER A 131 -11.21 10.63 2.61
CA SER A 131 -12.41 11.13 3.29
C SER A 131 -12.67 10.36 4.59
N PRO A 132 -13.14 11.04 5.66
CA PRO A 132 -13.53 10.36 6.90
C PRO A 132 -14.68 9.36 6.70
N GLU A 133 -15.47 9.50 5.63
CA GLU A 133 -16.60 8.62 5.32
C GLU A 133 -16.19 7.31 4.63
N ARG A 134 -14.96 7.26 4.07
CA ARG A 134 -14.48 6.05 3.39
C ARG A 134 -13.99 5.01 4.41
N PRO A 135 -14.15 3.71 4.09
CA PRO A 135 -13.86 2.60 5.00
C PRO A 135 -12.56 2.71 5.80
N LEU A 136 -11.44 3.12 5.19
CA LEU A 136 -10.15 3.22 5.87
C LEU A 136 -10.22 4.01 7.18
N ARG A 137 -10.85 5.20 7.14
CA ARG A 137 -10.98 6.09 8.30
C ARG A 137 -12.26 5.83 9.08
N ARG A 138 -13.37 5.60 8.39
CA ARG A 138 -14.68 5.37 9.03
C ARG A 138 -14.66 4.15 9.95
N LEU A 139 -13.99 3.08 9.52
CA LEU A 139 -13.85 1.83 10.28
C LEU A 139 -12.56 1.76 11.10
N ARG A 140 -11.73 2.81 11.06
CA ARG A 140 -10.42 2.87 11.74
C ARG A 140 -9.51 1.69 11.41
N LEU A 141 -9.50 1.28 10.14
CA LEU A 141 -8.53 0.28 9.66
C LEU A 141 -7.11 0.86 9.66
N VAL A 142 -7.04 2.17 9.42
CA VAL A 142 -5.83 2.97 9.59
C VAL A 142 -6.10 4.13 10.55
N GLU A 143 -5.15 4.38 11.43
CA GLU A 143 -5.09 5.54 12.29
C GLU A 143 -4.23 6.61 11.64
N VAL A 144 -4.67 7.86 11.77
CA VAL A 144 -3.95 9.04 11.29
C VAL A 144 -3.35 9.75 12.50
N ASN A 145 -2.03 9.66 12.66
CA ASN A 145 -1.31 10.42 13.67
C ASN A 145 -0.94 11.79 13.10
N GLN A 146 -1.72 12.80 13.48
CA GLN A 146 -1.66 14.15 12.95
C GLN A 146 -1.27 15.15 14.06
N PRO A 147 0.01 15.21 14.46
CA PRO A 147 0.45 16.13 15.50
C PRO A 147 0.43 17.58 15.02
N GLY A 148 -0.06 18.50 15.87
CA GLY A 148 -0.05 19.93 15.61
C GLY A 148 -0.82 20.33 14.33
N ALA A 149 -0.24 21.24 13.55
CA ALA A 149 -0.82 21.74 12.31
C ALA A 149 -0.42 20.93 11.06
N THR A 150 -0.04 19.66 11.23
CA THR A 150 0.40 18.80 10.11
C THR A 150 -0.77 18.57 9.13
N PRO A 151 -0.60 18.78 7.82
CA PRO A 151 -1.65 18.47 6.84
C PRO A 151 -2.03 16.98 6.87
N LEU A 152 -3.32 16.68 6.62
CA LEU A 152 -3.85 15.32 6.67
C LEU A 152 -3.08 14.36 5.74
N THR A 153 -2.69 14.84 4.56
CA THR A 153 -1.96 14.03 3.59
C THR A 153 -0.52 13.74 3.99
N ALA A 154 0.06 14.54 4.87
CA ALA A 154 1.43 14.40 5.36
C ALA A 154 1.51 13.69 6.73
N ALA A 155 0.37 13.51 7.40
CA ALA A 155 0.27 12.84 8.68
C ALA A 155 0.68 11.36 8.58
N ALA A 156 1.28 10.83 9.64
CA ALA A 156 1.69 9.44 9.69
C ALA A 156 0.47 8.51 9.74
N LEU A 157 0.49 7.47 8.91
CA LEU A 157 -0.53 6.43 8.90
C LEU A 157 -0.02 5.19 9.61
N ARG A 158 -0.91 4.51 10.33
CA ARG A 158 -0.63 3.22 10.98
C ARG A 158 -1.84 2.31 10.86
N ALA A 159 -1.64 1.03 10.59
CA ALA A 159 -2.73 0.05 10.64
C ALA A 159 -3.06 -0.31 12.09
N ASP A 160 -4.34 -0.52 12.41
CA ASP A 160 -4.74 -1.06 13.72
C ASP A 160 -4.15 -2.46 13.91
N GLU A 161 -3.61 -2.75 15.10
CA GLU A 161 -2.93 -4.02 15.42
C GLU A 161 -3.81 -5.25 15.14
N LYS A 162 -5.13 -5.16 15.40
CA LYS A 162 -6.06 -6.27 15.14
C LYS A 162 -6.20 -6.53 13.65
N ILE A 163 -6.13 -5.48 12.83
CA ILE A 163 -6.18 -5.59 11.38
C ILE A 163 -4.89 -6.20 10.84
N VAL A 164 -3.74 -5.82 11.40
CA VAL A 164 -2.45 -6.45 11.07
C VAL A 164 -2.47 -7.94 11.39
N ASN A 165 -2.91 -8.32 12.59
CA ASN A 165 -3.03 -9.72 13.01
C ASN A 165 -4.01 -10.50 12.12
N TYR A 166 -5.16 -9.90 11.80
CA TYR A 166 -6.14 -10.50 10.89
C TYR A 166 -5.55 -10.74 9.50
N ILE A 167 -4.86 -9.75 8.92
CA ILE A 167 -4.21 -9.87 7.61
C ILE A 167 -3.15 -10.96 7.64
N LYS A 168 -2.39 -11.09 8.73
CA LYS A 168 -1.39 -12.14 8.91
C LYS A 168 -1.99 -13.55 9.12
N GLY A 169 -3.26 -13.63 9.53
CA GLY A 169 -3.96 -14.89 9.82
C GLY A 169 -3.70 -15.41 11.23
N LEU A 170 -3.53 -14.50 12.21
CA LEU A 170 -3.32 -14.81 13.63
C LEU A 170 -4.63 -14.75 14.44
#